data_AF-A0A2N5DYN4-F1
#
_entry.id   AF-A0A2N5DYN4-F1
#
_cell.length_a   1.000
_cell.length_b   1.000
_cell.length_c   1.000
_cell.angle_alpha   90.00
_cell.angle_beta   90.00
_cell.angle_gamma   90.00
#
_symmetry.space_group_name_H-M   'P 1'
#
loop_
_entity.id
_entity.type
_entity.pdbx_description
1 polymer ?
#
loop_
_entity_poly.entity_id
_entity_poly.type
_entity_poly.pdbx_seq_one_letter_code
_entity_poly.pdbx_strand_id
1 'polypeptide(L)' 'MYKPTRQPEPNQCHQDASGALVTVHSVLSNHVTFYRDGYSSPCKQPVERFIRKFTEVKP' A
#
# COMPACT_ATOMS: atom_id res chain seq x y z
N MET A 1 -22.65 -1.13 1.49
CA MET A 1 -21.87 -1.18 0.24
C MET A 1 -20.40 -1.34 0.58
N TYR A 2 -19.82 -2.53 0.41
CA TYR A 2 -18.36 -2.65 0.38
C TYR A 2 -17.91 -2.03 -0.94
N LYS A 3 -17.34 -0.82 -0.90
CA LYS A 3 -16.67 -0.26 -2.07
C LYS A 3 -15.60 -1.29 -2.47
N PRO A 4 -15.57 -1.78 -3.72
CA PRO A 4 -14.49 -2.66 -4.15
C PRO A 4 -13.20 -1.86 -4.02
N THR A 5 -12.42 -2.15 -2.97
CA THR A 5 -11.13 -1.50 -2.81
C THR A 5 -10.28 -2.05 -3.93
N ARG A 6 -9.95 -1.18 -4.90
CA ARG A 6 -9.10 -1.55 -6.02
C ARG A 6 -7.81 -2.14 -5.47
N GLN A 7 -7.31 -3.18 -6.14
CA GLN A 7 -6.00 -3.73 -5.79
C GLN A 7 -4.96 -2.60 -5.87
N PRO A 8 -3.98 -2.57 -4.95
CA PRO A 8 -2.90 -1.61 -5.03
C PRO A 8 -2.10 -1.84 -6.32
N GLU A 9 -1.72 -0.77 -6.98
CA GLU A 9 -0.93 -0.80 -8.22
C GLU A 9 0.47 -0.21 -7.98
N PRO A 10 1.50 -0.66 -8.72
CA PRO A 10 2.83 -0.06 -8.68
C PRO A 10 2.78 1.46 -8.88
N ASN A 11 3.63 2.17 -8.13
CA ASN A 11 3.75 3.63 -8.09
C ASN A 11 2.58 4.39 -7.44
N GLN A 12 1.56 3.72 -6.90
CA GLN A 12 0.56 4.39 -6.07
C GLN A 12 1.11 4.77 -4.70
N CYS A 13 0.71 5.95 -4.23
CA CYS A 13 0.98 6.41 -2.88
C CYS A 13 -0.22 6.10 -1.96
N HIS A 14 0.08 5.58 -0.77
CA HIS A 14 -0.92 5.32 0.25
C HIS A 14 -0.47 5.87 1.59
N GLN A 15 -1.41 6.07 2.50
CA GLN A 15 -1.16 6.55 3.85
C GLN A 15 -1.71 5.53 4.86
N ASP A 16 -0.94 5.25 5.92
CA ASP A 16 -1.44 4.45 7.04
C ASP A 16 -2.21 5.30 8.07
N ALA A 17 -2.79 4.64 9.07
CA ALA A 17 -3.53 5.29 10.15
C ALA A 17 -2.70 6.28 11.00
N SER A 18 -1.35 6.18 10.97
CA SER A 18 -0.46 7.13 11.66
C SER A 18 -0.11 8.35 10.81
N GLY A 19 -0.57 8.38 9.57
CA GLY A 19 -0.28 9.46 8.62
C GLY A 19 0.98 9.25 7.79
N ALA A 20 1.65 8.10 7.91
CA ALA A 20 2.87 7.86 7.15
C ALA A 20 2.57 7.44 5.72
N LEU A 21 3.28 8.08 4.80
CA LEU A 21 3.20 7.79 3.37
C LEU A 21 4.04 6.56 3.00
N VAL A 22 3.47 5.76 2.11
CA VAL A 22 4.11 4.61 1.51
C VAL A 22 3.89 4.61 0.01
N THR A 23 4.86 4.09 -0.74
CA THR A 23 4.77 3.93 -2.19
C THR A 23 4.79 2.45 -2.52
N VAL A 24 3.78 2.00 -3.26
CA VAL A 24 3.71 0.63 -3.76
C VAL A 24 4.79 0.46 -4.83
N HIS A 25 5.66 -0.53 -4.65
CA HIS A 25 6.72 -0.85 -5.60
C HIS A 25 6.31 -1.98 -6.54
N SER A 26 5.69 -3.04 -6.01
CA SER A 26 5.21 -4.17 -6.82
C SER A 26 4.10 -4.94 -6.12
N VAL A 27 3.28 -5.63 -6.91
CA VAL A 27 2.29 -6.60 -6.41
C VAL A 27 2.50 -7.93 -7.11
N LEU A 28 2.85 -8.96 -6.33
CA LEU A 28 3.18 -10.30 -6.81
C LEU A 28 2.53 -11.35 -5.91
N SER A 29 1.87 -12.35 -6.50
CA SER A 29 1.30 -13.50 -5.78
C SER A 29 0.50 -13.10 -4.52
N ASN A 30 -0.45 -12.17 -4.66
CA ASN A 30 -1.27 -11.61 -3.58
C ASN A 30 -0.51 -10.90 -2.44
N HIS A 31 0.75 -10.54 -2.67
CA HIS A 31 1.55 -9.72 -1.77
C HIS A 31 1.89 -8.40 -2.43
N VAL A 32 1.83 -7.34 -1.64
CA VAL A 32 2.33 -6.02 -2.02
C VAL A 32 3.69 -5.80 -1.38
N THR A 33 4.62 -5.27 -2.18
CA THR A 33 5.90 -4.74 -1.75
C THR A 33 5.83 -3.23 -1.85
N PHE A 34 6.13 -2.52 -0.77
CA PHE A 34 6.05 -1.06 -0.71
C PHE A 34 7.19 -0.50 0.12
N TYR A 35 7.54 0.76 -0.10
CA TYR A 35 8.50 1.50 0.70
C TYR A 35 7.79 2.51 1.57
N ARG A 36 8.28 2.71 2.79
CA ARG A 36 7.83 3.78 3.69
C ARG A 36 8.83 4.93 3.60
N ASP A 37 8.32 6.16 3.58
CA ASP A 37 9.20 7.32 3.49
C ASP A 37 10.19 7.36 4.66
N GLY A 38 11.47 7.59 4.35
CA GLY A 38 12.57 7.53 5.31
C GLY A 38 13.12 6.13 5.65
N TYR A 39 12.61 5.05 5.04
CA TYR A 39 13.09 3.68 5.27
C TYR A 39 13.77 3.10 4.01
N SER A 40 14.93 2.48 4.19
CA SER A 40 15.72 1.88 3.09
C SER A 40 15.27 0.47 2.70
N SER A 41 14.60 -0.25 3.62
CA SER A 41 14.17 -1.63 3.37
C SER A 41 12.70 -1.69 2.96
N PRO A 42 12.34 -2.49 1.94
CA PRO A 42 10.96 -2.67 1.53
C PRO A 42 10.17 -3.45 2.59
N CYS A 43 8.88 -3.15 2.67
CA CYS A 43 7.92 -3.92 3.44
C CYS A 43 7.09 -4.79 2.50
N LYS A 44 6.94 -6.08 2.84
CA LYS A 44 6.09 -7.02 2.11
C LYS A 44 4.93 -7.48 2.99
N GLN A 45 3.71 -7.40 2.50
CA GLN A 45 2.53 -7.91 3.22
C GLN A 45 1.44 -8.42 2.28
N PRO A 46 0.49 -9.23 2.75
CA PRO A 46 -0.66 -9.62 1.95
C PRO A 46 -1.46 -8.40 1.50
N VAL A 47 -1.95 -8.43 0.25
CA VAL A 47 -2.77 -7.36 -0.34
C VAL A 47 -3.99 -7.04 0.54
N GLU A 48 -4.66 -8.06 1.07
CA GLU A 48 -5.83 -7.86 1.96
C GLU A 48 -5.47 -7.05 3.21
N ARG A 49 -4.30 -7.31 3.82
CA ARG A 49 -3.83 -6.56 4.99
C ARG A 49 -3.50 -5.12 4.62
N PHE A 50 -2.88 -4.91 3.47
CA PHE A 50 -2.54 -3.59 2.97
C PHE A 50 -3.81 -2.76 2.75
N ILE A 51 -4.77 -3.29 2.02
CA ILE A 51 -6.05 -2.64 1.73
C ILE A 51 -6.81 -2.23 3.00
N ARG A 52 -6.72 -3.03 4.07
CA ARG A 52 -7.36 -2.72 5.36
C ARG A 52 -6.67 -1.61 6.17
N LYS A 53 -5.36 -1.43 5.98
CA LYS A 53 -4.54 -0.54 6.82
C LYS A 53 -4.14 0.76 6.14
N PHE A 54 -4.21 0.79 4.81
CA PHE A 54 -3.68 1.88 4.00
C PHE A 54 -4.79 2.45 3.11
N THR A 55 -4.82 3.78 3.03
CA THR A 55 -5.76 4.51 2.16
C THR A 55 -4.97 5.13 1.01
N GLU A 56 -5.43 4.95 -0.23
CA GLU A 56 -4.83 5.58 -1.41
C GLU A 56 -4.89 7.10 -1.28
N VAL A 57 -3.75 7.76 -1.48
CA VAL A 57 -3.64 9.21 -1.57
C VAL A 57 -3.69 9.56 -3.05
N LYS A 58 -4.82 10.10 -3.50
CA LYS A 58 -4.90 10.64 -4.85
C LYS A 58 -4.17 11.99 -4.90
N PRO A 59 -3.44 12.30 -5.98
CA PRO A 59 -2.96 13.66 -6.21
C PRO A 59 -4.13 14.65 -6.35
#